data_AF-A0A8X6J880-F1
#
_entry.id   AF-A0A8X6J880-F1
#
_cell.length_a   1.000
_cell.length_b   1.000
_cell.length_c   1.000
_cell.angle_alpha   90.00
_cell.angle_beta   90.00
_cell.angle_gamma   90.00
#
_symmetry.space_group_name_H-M   'P 1'
#
loop_
_entity.id
_entity.type
_entity.pdbx_description
1 polymer ?
#
loop_
_entity_poly.entity_id
_entity_poly.type
_entity_poly.pdbx_seq_one_letter_code
_entity_poly.pdbx_strand_id
1 'polypeptide(L)'
;MFVCLQLQGDNLNLFKTKCSVAAFVSKLLLYKRNFGRRELNNFPYLSAVSFKHDGLLVYCQHLENLHSDFKERFQDILNMDIPDWVLDPFSNVNTAGSSQLEEELIELTTNEE
;
A
#
# COMPACT_ATOMS: atom_id res chain seq x y z
N MET A 1 17.87 -12.99 12.26
CA MET A 1 17.93 -11.75 11.46
C MET A 1 16.68 -10.93 11.79
N PHE A 2 16.82 -9.93 12.66
CA PHE A 2 15.71 -9.08 13.09
C PHE A 2 15.40 -8.07 11.99
N VAL A 3 14.23 -8.17 11.35
CA VAL A 3 13.71 -7.01 10.63
C VAL A 3 13.02 -6.13 11.66
N CYS A 4 13.78 -5.18 12.19
CA CYS A 4 13.26 -4.18 13.11
C CYS A 4 12.23 -3.32 12.37
N LEU A 5 10.95 -3.49 12.71
CA LEU A 5 9.88 -2.54 12.36
C LEU A 5 10.27 -1.09 12.73
N GLN A 6 11.14 -0.94 13.74
CA GLN A 6 11.72 0.33 14.17
C GLN A 6 12.66 1.00 13.15
N LEU A 7 13.15 0.29 12.13
CA LEU A 7 13.95 0.89 11.04
C LEU A 7 13.09 1.47 9.91
N GLN A 8 11.77 1.24 9.90
CA GLN A 8 10.89 1.73 8.82
C GLN A 8 10.50 3.21 8.94
N GLY A 9 10.72 3.86 10.10
CA GLY A 9 10.34 5.25 10.33
C GLY A 9 8.82 5.48 10.31
N ASP A 10 8.33 6.36 11.17
CA ASP A 10 6.88 6.44 11.47
C ASP A 10 6.00 6.95 10.31
N ASN A 11 6.55 7.59 9.28
CA ASN A 11 5.74 8.39 8.36
C ASN A 11 5.31 7.69 7.06
N LEU A 12 6.09 6.77 6.47
CA LEU A 12 5.70 6.07 5.24
C LEU A 12 6.54 4.79 5.05
N ASN A 13 5.95 3.61 5.29
CA ASN A 13 6.60 2.35 4.96
C ASN A 13 6.13 1.82 3.60
N LEU A 14 6.89 0.90 3.02
CA LEU A 14 6.67 0.39 1.68
C LEU A 14 5.27 -0.25 1.51
N PHE A 15 4.76 -0.90 2.55
CA PHE A 15 3.38 -1.41 2.60
C PHE A 15 2.34 -0.28 2.52
N LYS A 16 2.46 0.76 3.34
CA LYS A 16 1.58 1.95 3.33
C LYS A 16 1.60 2.64 1.97
N THR A 17 2.77 2.73 1.34
CA THR A 17 2.92 3.27 -0.02
C THR A 17 2.14 2.43 -1.04
N LYS A 18 2.33 1.10 -1.05
CA LYS A 18 1.58 0.19 -1.94
C LYS A 18 0.07 0.35 -1.77
N CYS A 19 -0.41 0.31 -0.53
CA CYS A 19 -1.83 0.46 -0.22
C CYS A 19 -2.39 1.81 -0.68
N SER A 20 -1.64 2.90 -0.48
CA SER A 20 -2.06 4.25 -0.88
C SER A 20 -2.16 4.39 -2.40
N VAL A 21 -1.15 3.91 -3.13
CA VAL A 21 -1.15 3.93 -4.60
C VAL A 21 -2.28 3.06 -5.16
N ALA A 22 -2.45 1.84 -4.65
CA ALA A 22 -3.53 0.94 -5.09
C ALA A 22 -4.93 1.53 -4.84
N ALA A 23 -5.14 2.14 -3.67
CA ALA A 23 -6.39 2.82 -3.35
C ALA A 23 -6.64 4.03 -4.26
N PHE A 24 -5.61 4.81 -4.56
CA PHE A 24 -5.72 5.95 -5.47
C PHE A 24 -6.10 5.51 -6.89
N VAL A 25 -5.39 4.52 -7.45
CA VAL A 25 -5.70 3.93 -8.78
C VAL A 25 -7.15 3.43 -8.83
N SER A 26 -7.61 2.74 -7.78
CA SER A 26 -8.99 2.26 -7.69
C SER A 26 -10.01 3.41 -7.62
N LYS A 27 -9.69 4.51 -6.92
CA LYS A 27 -10.54 5.69 -6.85
C LYS A 27 -10.72 6.37 -8.21
N LEU A 28 -9.74 6.34 -9.11
CA LEU A 28 -9.86 6.92 -10.46
C LEU A 28 -10.97 6.23 -11.27
N LEU A 29 -11.06 4.90 -11.20
CA LEU A 29 -12.14 4.14 -11.85
C LEU A 29 -13.50 4.41 -11.20
N LEU A 30 -13.54 4.51 -9.87
CA LEU A 30 -14.75 4.88 -9.13
C LEU A 30 -15.26 6.26 -9.57
N TYR A 31 -14.37 7.24 -9.67
CA TYR A 31 -14.72 8.57 -10.14
C TYR A 31 -15.26 8.51 -11.57
N LYS A 32 -14.60 7.79 -12.50
CA LYS A 32 -15.08 7.66 -13.88
C LYS A 32 -16.50 7.11 -13.93
N ARG A 33 -16.79 6.06 -13.14
CA ARG A 33 -18.15 5.49 -13.02
C ARG A 33 -19.16 6.51 -12.47
N ASN A 34 -18.79 7.24 -11.42
CA ASN A 34 -19.66 8.21 -10.79
C ASN A 34 -19.94 9.40 -11.71
N PHE A 35 -18.97 9.87 -12.49
CA PHE A 35 -19.18 10.89 -13.53
C PHE A 35 -20.18 10.41 -14.59
N GLY A 36 -20.10 9.15 -15.02
CA GLY A 36 -21.09 8.54 -15.91
C GLY A 36 -22.52 8.55 -15.35
N ARG A 37 -22.67 8.52 -14.02
CA ARG A 37 -23.94 8.62 -13.30
C ARG A 37 -24.30 10.04 -12.86
N ARG A 38 -23.46 11.03 -13.17
CA ARG A 38 -23.56 12.42 -12.67
C ARG A 38 -23.52 12.55 -11.14
N GLU A 39 -22.88 11.60 -10.47
CA GLU A 39 -22.66 11.59 -9.01
C GLU A 39 -21.36 12.36 -8.66
N LEU A 40 -21.47 13.67 -8.46
CA LEU A 40 -20.30 14.58 -8.33
C LEU A 40 -19.90 14.91 -6.89
N ASN A 41 -20.35 14.12 -5.90
CA ASN A 41 -20.16 14.41 -4.47
C ASN A 41 -18.68 14.57 -4.05
N ASN A 42 -17.76 13.90 -4.74
CA ASN A 42 -16.32 14.00 -4.49
C ASN A 42 -15.69 15.27 -5.08
N PHE A 43 -16.44 16.03 -5.88
CA PHE A 43 -15.98 17.19 -6.61
C PHE A 43 -16.98 18.36 -6.44
N PRO A 44 -17.01 19.00 -5.26
CA PRO A 44 -18.02 20.02 -4.94
C PRO A 44 -18.03 21.18 -5.94
N TYR A 45 -16.86 21.60 -6.42
CA TYR A 45 -16.76 22.62 -7.47
C TYR A 45 -17.35 22.16 -8.81
N LEU A 46 -17.17 20.89 -9.19
CA LEU A 46 -17.83 20.34 -10.37
C LEU A 46 -19.34 20.13 -10.13
N SER A 47 -19.78 19.88 -8.90
CA SER A 47 -21.22 19.78 -8.62
C SER A 47 -21.94 21.12 -8.72
N ALA A 48 -21.22 22.23 -8.49
CA ALA A 48 -21.77 23.59 -8.49
C ALA A 48 -21.88 24.22 -9.88
N VAL A 49 -21.22 23.64 -10.90
CA VAL A 49 -21.18 24.19 -12.27
C VAL A 49 -22.09 23.35 -13.18
N SER A 50 -22.85 24.02 -14.04
CA SER A 50 -23.62 23.35 -15.09
C SER A 50 -22.68 22.86 -16.19
N PHE A 51 -22.47 21.54 -16.27
CA PHE A 51 -21.64 20.92 -17.31
C PHE A 51 -22.49 20.53 -18.53
N LYS A 52 -21.99 20.87 -19.72
CA LYS A 52 -22.43 20.22 -20.96
C LYS A 52 -21.97 18.76 -20.95
N HIS A 53 -22.77 17.88 -21.55
CA HIS A 53 -22.47 16.45 -21.65
C HIS A 53 -21.04 16.18 -22.18
N ASP A 54 -20.59 16.96 -23.16
CA ASP A 54 -19.28 16.81 -23.78
C ASP A 54 -18.11 17.04 -22.80
N GLY A 55 -18.28 17.95 -21.84
CA GLY A 55 -17.26 18.21 -20.82
C GLY A 55 -17.08 17.05 -19.85
N LEU A 56 -18.15 16.29 -19.55
CA LEU A 56 -18.08 15.10 -18.71
C LEU A 56 -17.33 13.97 -19.42
N LEU A 57 -17.49 13.81 -20.73
CA LEU A 57 -16.77 12.81 -21.52
C LEU A 57 -15.26 13.05 -21.50
N VAL A 58 -14.85 14.31 -21.67
CA VAL A 58 -13.43 14.72 -21.57
C VAL A 58 -12.86 14.37 -20.20
N TYR A 59 -13.61 14.65 -19.12
CA TYR A 59 -13.17 14.30 -17.77
C TYR A 59 -13.03 12.78 -17.56
N CYS A 60 -14.00 12.00 -18.04
CA CYS A 60 -13.92 10.54 -18.01
C CYS A 60 -12.70 10.01 -18.76
N GLN A 61 -12.36 10.60 -19.91
CA GLN A 61 -11.16 10.24 -20.66
C GLN A 61 -9.87 10.59 -19.89
N HIS A 62 -9.83 11.76 -19.23
CA HIS A 62 -8.69 12.15 -18.41
C HIS A 62 -8.48 11.19 -17.23
N LEU A 63 -9.55 10.78 -16.55
CA LEU A 63 -9.45 9.78 -15.48
C LEU A 63 -8.93 8.43 -15.97
N GLU A 64 -9.33 8.01 -17.16
CA GLU A 64 -8.86 6.76 -17.78
C GLU A 64 -7.38 6.84 -18.16
N ASN A 65 -6.95 7.96 -18.76
CA ASN A 65 -5.54 8.18 -19.07
C ASN A 65 -4.69 8.21 -17.80
N LEU A 66 -5.17 8.90 -16.75
CA LEU A 66 -4.49 8.98 -15.46
C LEU A 66 -4.40 7.61 -14.77
N HIS A 67 -5.45 6.80 -14.86
CA HIS A 67 -5.46 5.43 -14.34
C HIS A 67 -4.39 4.58 -15.05
N SER A 68 -4.32 4.65 -16.38
CA SER A 68 -3.32 3.92 -17.16
C SER A 68 -1.90 4.37 -16.84
N ASP A 69 -1.65 5.69 -16.78
CA ASP A 69 -0.35 6.27 -16.43
C ASP A 69 0.10 5.84 -15.03
N PHE A 70 -0.79 5.89 -14.03
CA PHE A 70 -0.44 5.46 -12.67
C PHE A 70 -0.21 3.95 -12.57
N LYS A 71 -0.97 3.13 -13.31
CA LYS A 71 -0.72 1.69 -13.36
C LYS A 71 0.64 1.36 -13.95
N GLU A 72 1.05 2.06 -15.01
CA GLU A 72 2.34 1.87 -15.65
C GLU A 72 3.48 2.38 -14.77
N ARG A 73 3.36 3.62 -14.27
CA ARG A 73 4.41 4.27 -13.47
C ARG A 73 4.70 3.59 -12.15
N PHE A 74 3.68 3.00 -11.52
CA PHE A 74 3.81 2.34 -10.22
C PHE A 74 3.60 0.82 -10.31
N GLN A 75 3.83 0.23 -11.48
CA GLN A 75 3.64 -1.20 -11.71
C GLN A 75 4.47 -2.04 -10.73
N ASP A 76 5.70 -1.62 -10.44
CA ASP A 76 6.62 -2.22 -9.48
C ASP A 76 6.04 -2.23 -8.06
N ILE A 77 5.53 -1.10 -7.58
CA ILE A 77 4.90 -0.96 -6.26
C ILE A 77 3.60 -1.76 -6.19
N LEU A 78 2.78 -1.72 -7.25
CA LEU A 78 1.49 -2.41 -7.31
C LEU A 78 1.65 -3.93 -7.30
N ASN A 79 2.67 -4.45 -8.01
CA ASN A 79 2.95 -5.88 -8.11
C ASN A 79 3.89 -6.41 -7.02
N MET A 80 4.36 -5.54 -6.12
CA MET A 80 5.30 -5.93 -5.07
C MET A 80 4.69 -6.95 -4.11
N ASP A 81 5.26 -8.14 -4.02
CA ASP A 81 4.86 -9.10 -3.00
C ASP A 81 5.36 -8.67 -1.62
N ILE A 82 4.47 -8.71 -0.63
CA ILE A 82 4.79 -8.35 0.75
C ILE A 82 4.80 -9.65 1.55
N PRO A 83 5.97 -10.14 1.96
CA PRO A 83 6.06 -11.36 2.76
C PRO A 83 5.27 -11.24 4.07
N ASP A 84 4.68 -12.33 4.54
CA ASP A 84 3.89 -12.35 5.77
C ASP A 84 4.67 -11.87 6.99
N TRP A 85 5.97 -12.17 7.04
CA TRP A 85 6.85 -11.71 8.13
C TRP A 85 7.00 -10.17 8.18
N VAL A 86 6.76 -9.45 7.08
CA VAL A 86 6.75 -7.98 7.06
C VAL A 86 5.51 -7.43 7.78
N LEU A 87 4.39 -8.16 7.71
CA LEU A 87 3.13 -7.80 8.35
C LEU A 87 3.08 -8.23 9.80
N ASP A 88 3.53 -9.45 10.06
CA ASP A 88 3.65 -10.03 11.38
C ASP A 88 4.93 -10.88 11.46
N PRO A 89 6.03 -10.32 11.99
CA PRO A 89 7.31 -11.02 12.14
C PRO A 89 7.24 -12.30 12.98
N PHE A 90 6.17 -12.49 13.76
CA PHE A 90 5.99 -13.60 14.69
C PHE A 90 4.83 -14.53 14.32
N SER A 91 4.13 -14.28 13.21
CA SER A 91 2.97 -15.10 12.78
C SER A 91 3.33 -16.53 12.39
N ASN A 92 4.59 -16.81 12.05
CA ASN A 92 5.06 -18.11 11.60
C ASN A 92 5.61 -19.00 12.73
N VAL A 93 5.43 -18.62 14.01
CA VAL A 93 5.76 -19.51 15.13
C VAL A 93 4.66 -20.57 15.24
N ASN A 94 4.70 -21.55 14.33
CA ASN A 94 4.18 -22.88 14.63
C ASN A 94 4.87 -23.33 15.93
N THR A 95 4.18 -23.14 17.04
CA THR A 95 4.61 -23.44 18.42
C THR A 95 4.70 -24.95 18.66
N ALA A 96 4.72 -25.76 17.59
CA ALA A 96 4.88 -27.20 17.59
C ALA A 96 6.34 -27.66 17.38
N GLY A 97 7.29 -26.73 17.26
CA GLY A 97 8.72 -27.05 17.09
C GLY A 97 9.69 -26.07 17.74
N SER A 98 9.23 -25.17 18.62
CA SER A 98 10.06 -24.11 19.22
C SER A 98 11.06 -24.59 20.28
N SER A 99 11.25 -25.90 20.43
CA SER A 99 12.22 -26.50 21.35
C SER A 99 13.58 -26.79 20.71
N GLN A 100 13.82 -26.41 19.44
CA GLN A 100 15.08 -26.71 18.72
C GLN A 100 15.97 -25.49 18.42
N LEU A 101 15.56 -24.28 18.81
CA LEU A 101 16.34 -23.05 18.59
C LEU A 101 16.56 -22.28 19.91
N GLU A 102 16.96 -23.00 20.95
CA GLU A 102 17.60 -22.37 22.11
C GLU A 102 19.09 -22.26 21.78
N GLU A 103 19.58 -21.05 21.51
CA GLU A 103 21.02 -20.81 21.39
C GLU A 103 21.66 -21.11 22.74
N GLU A 104 22.62 -22.03 22.76
CA GLU A 104 23.39 -22.38 23.95
C GLU A 104 24.18 -21.13 24.40
N LEU A 105 23.79 -20.57 25.56
CA LEU A 105 24.48 -19.43 26.15
C LEU A 105 25.93 -19.84 26.48
N ILE A 106 26.89 -19.30 25.75
CA ILE A 106 28.31 -19.49 26.07
C ILE A 106 28.61 -18.66 27.32
N GLU A 107 28.87 -19.34 28.44
CA GLU A 107 29.39 -18.69 29.65
C GLU A 107 30.83 -18.22 29.39
N LEU A 108 31.02 -16.90 29.30
CA LEU A 108 32.33 -16.28 29.30
C LEU A 108 32.87 -16.32 30.74
N THR A 109 33.72 -17.29 31.05
CA THR A 109 34.48 -17.29 32.31
C THR A 109 35.70 -16.39 32.16
N THR A 110 35.75 -15.33 32.96
CA THR A 110 36.99 -14.55 33.16
C THR A 110 37.76 -15.19 34.30
N ASN A 111 38.84 -15.91 33.97
CA ASN A 111 39.86 -16.23 34.98
C ASN A 111 40.56 -14.92 35.35
N GLU A 112 40.23 -14.37 36.52
CA GLU A 112 41.10 -13.41 37.19
C GLU A 112 42.28 -14.22 37.78
N GLU A 113 43.51 -13.95 37.29
CA GLU A 113 44.77 -14.43 37.88
C GLU A 113 45.07 -13.78 39.23
#